data_AF-A0A7K1ISG9-F1
#
_entry.id   AF-A0A7K1ISG9-F1
#
_cell.length_a   1.000
_cell.length_b   1.000
_cell.length_c   1.000
_cell.angle_alpha   90.00
_cell.angle_beta   90.00
_cell.angle_gamma   90.00
#
_symmetry.space_group_name_H-M   'P 1'
#
loop_
_entity.id
_entity.type
_entity.pdbx_description
1 polymer ?
#
loop_
_entity_poly.entity_id
_entity_poly.type
_entity_poly.pdbx_seq_one_letter_code
_entity_poly.pdbx_strand_id
1 'polypeptide(L)'
;QILDSLDQRNQRLDAEITTLQESKTALESGRDARQTAAEQRRARANELGILAGTIAAQGPGVVITMTGPVSASLLLDTVQELRDAGAEAISINQVRVVAQTAFESNSKGQIQVGGRVIGAANGTVTIKAIGDSATLASSLQIPGGVVDTAATDSVKVRIAQQKVVVVTAVVPLKSAG
;
A
#
# COMPACT_ATOMS: atom_id res chain seq x y z
N GLN A 1 35.39 -36.70 55.95
CA GLN A 1 34.05 -37.31 55.84
C GLN A 1 32.92 -36.29 55.78
N ILE A 2 32.70 -35.42 56.78
CA ILE A 2 31.65 -34.35 56.66
C ILE A 2 32.04 -33.26 55.67
N LEU A 3 33.32 -32.84 55.68
CA LEU A 3 33.87 -31.82 54.77
C LEU A 3 33.79 -32.25 53.29
N ASP A 4 34.21 -33.49 52.97
CA ASP A 4 34.15 -34.01 51.60
C ASP A 4 32.71 -34.03 51.02
N SER A 5 31.71 -34.28 51.88
CA SER A 5 30.29 -34.30 51.46
C SER A 5 29.73 -32.89 51.19
N LEU A 6 30.24 -31.89 51.89
CA LEU A 6 29.91 -30.48 51.68
C LEU A 6 30.56 -29.96 50.40
N ASP A 7 31.81 -30.33 50.16
CA ASP A 7 32.55 -29.96 48.94
C ASP A 7 31.90 -30.55 47.68
N GLN A 8 31.48 -31.82 47.71
CA GLN A 8 30.74 -32.44 46.60
C GLN A 8 29.38 -31.78 46.33
N ARG A 9 28.68 -31.32 47.38
CA ARG A 9 27.41 -30.61 47.23
C ARG A 9 27.62 -29.23 46.63
N ASN A 10 28.65 -28.51 47.07
CA ASN A 10 29.01 -27.22 46.50
C ASN A 10 29.37 -27.34 45.01
N GLN A 11 30.22 -28.32 44.65
CA GLN A 11 30.58 -28.57 43.25
C GLN A 11 29.36 -28.88 42.36
N ARG A 12 28.39 -29.66 42.87
CA ARG A 12 27.15 -29.95 42.14
C ARG A 12 26.29 -28.71 41.96
N LEU A 13 26.15 -27.87 42.99
CA LEU A 13 25.37 -26.64 42.92
C LEU A 13 26.00 -25.63 41.95
N ASP A 14 27.32 -25.50 41.92
CA ASP A 14 28.03 -24.61 40.99
C ASP A 14 27.83 -25.06 39.52
N ALA A 15 27.84 -26.37 39.27
CA ALA A 15 27.55 -26.93 37.95
C ALA A 15 26.09 -26.68 37.52
N GLU A 16 25.15 -26.76 38.46
CA GLU A 16 23.73 -26.49 38.22
C GLU A 16 23.47 -25.00 37.95
N ILE A 17 24.13 -24.10 38.70
CA ILE A 17 24.10 -22.65 38.46
C ILE A 17 24.62 -22.34 37.05
N THR A 18 25.76 -22.92 36.66
CA THR A 18 26.34 -22.72 35.33
C THR A 18 25.37 -23.17 34.24
N THR A 19 24.78 -24.35 34.39
CA THR A 19 23.79 -24.90 33.45
C THR A 19 22.55 -24.02 33.34
N LEU A 20 22.05 -23.50 34.47
CA LEU A 20 20.89 -22.61 34.50
C LEU A 20 21.19 -21.24 33.88
N GLN A 21 22.39 -20.70 34.07
CA GLN A 21 22.84 -19.45 33.45
C GLN A 21 22.98 -19.60 31.93
N GLU A 22 23.56 -20.71 31.46
CA GLU A 22 23.62 -21.05 30.03
C GLU A 22 22.22 -21.21 29.43
N SER A 23 21.33 -21.94 30.11
CA SER A 23 19.94 -22.13 29.69
C SER A 23 19.18 -20.80 29.61
N LYS A 24 19.36 -19.92 30.61
CA LYS A 24 18.76 -18.58 30.61
C LYS A 24 19.26 -17.76 29.42
N THR A 25 20.57 -17.74 29.19
CA THR A 25 21.19 -16.99 28.09
C THR A 25 20.72 -17.51 26.72
N ALA A 26 20.60 -18.83 26.55
CA ALA A 26 20.06 -19.44 25.34
C ALA A 26 18.56 -19.10 25.13
N LEU A 27 17.77 -19.04 26.19
CA LEU A 27 16.36 -18.66 26.11
C LEU A 27 16.17 -17.17 25.79
N GLU A 28 16.99 -16.29 26.37
CA GLU A 28 16.97 -14.85 26.11
C GLU A 28 17.36 -14.56 24.64
N SER A 29 18.49 -15.09 24.19
CA SER A 29 18.91 -14.97 22.77
C SER A 29 17.88 -15.55 21.79
N GLY A 30 17.26 -16.69 22.12
CA GLY A 30 16.20 -17.29 21.31
C GLY A 30 14.88 -16.49 21.31
N ARG A 31 14.61 -15.66 22.32
CA ARG A 31 13.47 -14.72 22.31
C ARG A 31 13.77 -13.53 21.40
N ASP A 32 14.95 -12.94 21.52
CA ASP A 32 15.37 -11.79 20.71
C ASP A 32 15.40 -12.11 19.22
N ALA A 33 15.91 -13.30 18.86
CA ALA A 33 15.90 -13.79 17.49
C ALA A 33 14.48 -13.97 16.93
N ARG A 34 13.55 -14.52 17.75
CA ARG A 34 12.14 -14.69 17.35
C ARG A 34 11.42 -13.37 17.19
N GLN A 35 11.69 -12.40 18.06
CA GLN A 35 11.12 -11.07 17.97
C GLN A 35 11.59 -10.36 16.69
N THR A 36 12.89 -10.35 16.44
CA THR A 36 13.48 -9.79 15.20
C THR A 36 12.87 -10.45 13.95
N ALA A 37 12.76 -11.78 13.92
CA ALA A 37 12.15 -12.50 12.81
C ALA A 37 10.64 -12.19 12.63
N ALA A 38 9.91 -11.93 13.72
CA ALA A 38 8.52 -11.53 13.65
C ALA A 38 8.37 -10.09 13.10
N GLU A 39 9.24 -9.17 13.50
CA GLU A 39 9.27 -7.80 13.00
C GLU A 39 9.58 -7.75 11.50
N GLN A 40 10.59 -8.49 11.04
CA GLN A 40 10.92 -8.60 9.62
C GLN A 40 9.76 -9.19 8.79
N ARG A 41 9.08 -10.22 9.30
CA ARG A 41 7.91 -10.79 8.62
C ARG A 41 6.76 -9.79 8.52
N ARG A 42 6.51 -9.01 9.58
CA ARG A 42 5.49 -7.95 9.57
C ARG A 42 5.83 -6.84 8.57
N ALA A 43 7.08 -6.39 8.55
CA ALA A 43 7.55 -5.37 7.60
C ALA A 43 7.34 -5.83 6.15
N ARG A 44 7.76 -7.07 5.85
CA ARG A 44 7.59 -7.66 4.51
C ARG A 44 6.13 -7.87 4.15
N ALA A 45 5.29 -8.29 5.10
CA ALA A 45 3.85 -8.43 4.87
C ALA A 45 3.20 -7.07 4.56
N ASN A 46 3.62 -5.99 5.24
CA ASN A 46 3.12 -4.65 4.96
C ASN A 46 3.55 -4.16 3.57
N GLU A 47 4.82 -4.35 3.21
CA GLU A 47 5.34 -4.00 1.88
C GLU A 47 4.55 -4.71 0.77
N LEU A 48 4.38 -6.03 0.90
CA LEU A 48 3.58 -6.82 -0.04
C LEU A 48 2.11 -6.40 -0.03
N GLY A 49 1.56 -6.03 1.13
CA GLY A 49 0.19 -5.55 1.25
C GLY A 49 -0.04 -4.22 0.53
N ILE A 50 0.92 -3.31 0.58
CA ILE A 50 0.87 -2.05 -0.17
C ILE A 50 0.93 -2.34 -1.67
N LEU A 51 1.87 -3.18 -2.11
CA LEU A 51 2.04 -3.54 -3.52
C LEU A 51 0.81 -4.26 -4.08
N ALA A 52 0.25 -5.21 -3.34
CA ALA A 52 -0.97 -5.93 -3.71
C ALA A 52 -2.24 -5.06 -3.57
N GLY A 53 -2.12 -3.90 -2.94
CA GLY A 53 -3.20 -2.99 -2.65
C GLY A 53 -4.21 -3.48 -1.62
N THR A 54 -3.82 -4.42 -0.74
CA THR A 54 -4.67 -4.99 0.30
C THR A 54 -4.63 -4.21 1.62
N ILE A 55 -3.67 -3.28 1.77
CA ILE A 55 -3.65 -2.31 2.86
C ILE A 55 -3.58 -0.87 2.34
N ALA A 56 -3.99 0.07 3.20
CA ALA A 56 -3.92 1.50 2.89
C ALA A 56 -2.47 1.97 2.78
N ALA A 57 -2.27 3.05 2.02
CA ALA A 57 -0.97 3.67 1.83
C ALA A 57 -1.04 5.19 2.01
N GLN A 58 0.07 5.79 2.41
CA GLN A 58 0.23 7.23 2.52
C GLN A 58 1.62 7.67 2.06
N GLY A 59 1.70 8.85 1.45
CA GLY A 59 2.95 9.43 0.97
C GLY A 59 2.72 10.74 0.23
N PRO A 60 3.78 11.38 -0.32
CA PRO A 60 3.60 12.50 -1.24
C PRO A 60 2.81 12.07 -2.47
N GLY A 61 2.20 13.02 -3.16
CA GLY A 61 1.52 12.71 -4.42
C GLY A 61 0.54 13.77 -4.87
N VAL A 62 -0.47 13.35 -5.63
CA VAL A 62 -1.46 14.25 -6.23
C VAL A 62 -2.89 13.80 -5.93
N VAL A 63 -3.77 14.80 -5.81
CA VAL A 63 -5.22 14.62 -5.84
C VAL A 63 -5.75 15.31 -7.10
N ILE A 64 -6.29 14.51 -8.00
CA ILE A 64 -6.85 14.95 -9.28
C ILE A 64 -8.36 14.93 -9.16
N THR A 65 -9.01 16.00 -9.59
CA THR A 65 -10.45 16.13 -9.65
C THR A 65 -10.86 16.36 -11.09
N MET A 66 -11.67 15.45 -11.64
CA MET A 66 -12.23 15.55 -12.99
C MET A 66 -13.72 15.82 -12.89
N THR A 67 -14.22 16.81 -13.62
CA THR A 67 -15.64 17.18 -13.62
C THR A 67 -16.13 17.34 -15.06
N GLY A 68 -17.17 16.60 -15.42
CA GLY A 68 -17.70 16.57 -16.79
C GLY A 68 -18.01 15.14 -17.25
N PRO A 69 -18.16 14.91 -18.55
CA PRO A 69 -18.42 13.58 -19.12
C PRO A 69 -17.14 12.75 -19.17
N VAL A 70 -16.59 12.41 -18.00
CA VAL A 70 -15.42 11.54 -17.88
C VAL A 70 -15.72 10.21 -18.57
N SER A 71 -14.77 9.69 -19.36
CA SER A 71 -14.90 8.40 -20.06
C SER A 71 -14.03 7.33 -19.38
N ALA A 72 -14.34 6.06 -19.63
CA ALA A 72 -13.53 4.94 -19.14
C ALA A 72 -12.10 4.96 -19.73
N SER A 73 -11.97 5.36 -21.00
CA SER A 73 -10.68 5.52 -21.67
C SER A 73 -9.84 6.62 -21.03
N LEU A 74 -10.42 7.81 -20.80
CA LEU A 74 -9.70 8.91 -20.16
C LEU A 74 -9.18 8.51 -18.76
N LEU A 75 -9.98 7.77 -17.98
CA LEU A 75 -9.53 7.25 -16.68
C LEU A 75 -8.41 6.22 -16.82
N LEU A 76 -8.49 5.32 -17.80
CA LEU A 76 -7.44 4.35 -18.06
C LEU A 76 -6.14 5.07 -18.43
N ASP A 77 -6.19 5.99 -19.39
CA ASP A 77 -5.03 6.76 -19.85
C ASP A 77 -4.39 7.52 -18.68
N THR A 78 -5.22 8.20 -17.87
CA THR A 78 -4.74 8.87 -16.65
C THR A 78 -4.02 7.93 -15.70
N VAL A 79 -4.54 6.72 -15.52
CA VAL A 79 -3.90 5.71 -14.67
C VAL A 79 -2.60 5.20 -15.28
N GLN A 80 -2.50 5.06 -16.60
CA GLN A 80 -1.26 4.65 -17.25
C GLN A 80 -0.20 5.74 -17.15
N GLU A 81 -0.53 7.00 -17.43
CA GLU A 81 0.40 8.12 -17.26
C GLU A 81 0.93 8.20 -15.81
N LEU A 82 0.05 8.02 -14.83
CA LEU A 82 0.47 7.98 -13.43
C LEU A 82 1.41 6.81 -13.13
N ARG A 83 1.18 5.62 -13.70
CA ARG A 83 2.06 4.45 -13.53
C ARG A 83 3.41 4.69 -14.18
N ASP A 84 3.43 5.24 -15.38
CA ASP A 84 4.66 5.55 -16.12
C ASP A 84 5.47 6.63 -15.40
N ALA A 85 4.80 7.57 -14.74
CA ALA A 85 5.39 8.58 -13.87
C ALA A 85 5.82 8.05 -12.47
N GLY A 86 5.65 6.76 -12.20
CA GLY A 86 6.11 6.12 -10.96
C GLY A 86 5.12 6.19 -9.79
N ALA A 87 3.82 6.25 -10.05
CA ALA A 87 2.81 6.15 -8.99
C ALA A 87 2.85 4.77 -8.30
N GLU A 88 2.99 4.79 -6.98
CA GLU A 88 3.11 3.59 -6.13
C GLU A 88 1.75 3.05 -5.68
N ALA A 89 0.78 3.95 -5.50
CA ALA A 89 -0.60 3.59 -5.14
C ALA A 89 -1.58 4.57 -5.76
N ILE A 90 -2.64 4.04 -6.37
CA ILE A 90 -3.68 4.84 -7.02
C ILE A 90 -5.05 4.41 -6.53
N SER A 91 -5.94 5.37 -6.29
CA SER A 91 -7.36 5.11 -6.10
C SER A 91 -8.21 6.06 -6.92
N ILE A 92 -9.34 5.54 -7.41
CA ILE A 92 -10.39 6.29 -8.10
C ILE A 92 -11.62 6.23 -7.21
N ASN A 93 -12.01 7.37 -6.66
CA ASN A 93 -12.98 7.47 -5.57
C ASN A 93 -12.61 6.48 -4.44
N GLN A 94 -13.44 5.45 -4.24
CA GLN A 94 -13.25 4.42 -3.21
C GLN A 94 -12.75 3.08 -3.77
N VAL A 95 -12.24 3.07 -5.01
CA VAL A 95 -11.70 1.87 -5.66
C VAL A 95 -10.18 1.93 -5.67
N ARG A 96 -9.53 0.91 -5.11
CA ARG A 96 -8.08 0.70 -5.23
C ARG A 96 -7.77 0.22 -6.64
N VAL A 97 -6.89 0.92 -7.33
CA VAL A 97 -6.42 0.52 -8.66
C VAL A 97 -5.22 -0.41 -8.48
N VAL A 98 -5.30 -1.58 -9.10
CA VAL A 98 -4.25 -2.60 -9.19
C VAL A 98 -4.15 -3.08 -10.64
N ALA A 99 -3.19 -3.95 -10.95
CA ALA A 99 -2.96 -4.43 -12.32
C ALA A 99 -4.22 -5.01 -12.99
N GLN A 100 -5.04 -5.73 -12.22
CA GLN A 100 -6.27 -6.40 -12.68
C GLN A 100 -7.53 -5.51 -12.65
N THR A 101 -7.40 -4.21 -12.35
CA THR A 101 -8.54 -3.30 -12.32
C THR A 101 -9.04 -3.03 -13.74
N ALA A 102 -10.28 -3.45 -14.03
CA ALA A 102 -10.95 -3.19 -15.30
C ALA A 102 -11.57 -1.79 -15.35
N PHE A 103 -11.62 -1.21 -16.55
CA PHE A 103 -12.23 0.08 -16.87
C PHE A 103 -13.25 -0.14 -17.99
N GLU A 104 -14.52 0.03 -17.69
CA GLU A 104 -15.62 -0.37 -18.56
C GLU A 104 -16.74 0.67 -18.55
N SER A 105 -17.67 0.57 -19.49
CA SER A 105 -18.95 1.27 -19.47
C SER A 105 -20.07 0.25 -19.47
N ASN A 106 -21.03 0.38 -18.54
CA ASN A 106 -22.17 -0.53 -18.50
C ASN A 106 -23.18 -0.24 -19.61
N SER A 107 -24.22 -1.07 -19.72
CA SER A 107 -25.30 -0.92 -20.71
C SER A 107 -26.10 0.38 -20.60
N LYS A 108 -25.95 1.13 -19.51
CA LYS A 108 -26.56 2.45 -19.28
C LYS A 108 -25.59 3.60 -19.57
N GLY A 109 -24.41 3.32 -20.10
CA GLY A 109 -23.36 4.31 -20.39
C GLY A 109 -22.64 4.84 -19.14
N GLN A 110 -22.80 4.20 -17.98
CA GLN A 110 -22.11 4.60 -16.76
C GLN A 110 -20.75 3.90 -16.67
N ILE A 111 -19.71 4.66 -16.31
CA ILE A 111 -18.37 4.11 -16.13
C ILE A 111 -18.33 3.16 -14.93
N GLN A 112 -17.66 2.03 -15.10
CA GLN A 112 -17.32 1.09 -14.04
C GLN A 112 -15.81 0.93 -13.93
N VAL A 113 -15.29 1.02 -12.72
CA VAL A 113 -13.88 0.75 -12.39
C VAL A 113 -13.85 -0.36 -11.36
N GLY A 114 -13.21 -1.48 -11.69
CA GLY A 114 -13.19 -2.67 -10.83
C GLY A 114 -14.60 -3.16 -10.45
N GLY A 115 -15.54 -3.08 -11.40
CA GLY A 115 -16.95 -3.47 -11.19
C GLY A 115 -17.80 -2.50 -10.38
N ARG A 116 -17.26 -1.34 -9.97
CA ARG A 116 -18.02 -0.29 -9.25
C ARG A 116 -18.31 0.88 -10.16
N VAL A 117 -19.56 1.35 -10.15
CA VAL A 117 -19.96 2.56 -10.88
C VAL A 117 -19.27 3.79 -10.28
N ILE A 118 -18.65 4.60 -11.13
CA ILE A 118 -17.91 5.81 -10.76
C ILE A 118 -18.64 7.06 -11.27
N GLY A 119 -18.57 8.18 -10.54
CA GLY A 119 -19.08 9.49 -10.99
C GLY A 119 -20.61 9.67 -10.95
N ALA A 120 -21.38 8.65 -10.54
CA ALA A 120 -22.85 8.68 -10.56
C ALA A 120 -23.52 9.71 -9.63
N ALA A 121 -22.83 10.19 -8.58
CA ALA A 121 -23.45 11.07 -7.58
C ALA A 121 -23.44 12.56 -7.97
N ASN A 122 -22.45 13.01 -8.75
CA ASN A 122 -22.25 14.44 -9.04
C ASN A 122 -21.45 14.74 -10.32
N GLY A 123 -21.14 13.73 -11.15
CA GLY A 123 -20.31 13.91 -12.34
C GLY A 123 -18.84 14.26 -12.02
N THR A 124 -18.42 14.12 -10.75
CA THR A 124 -17.04 14.35 -10.32
C THR A 124 -16.34 13.03 -10.03
N VAL A 125 -15.15 12.86 -10.59
CA VAL A 125 -14.25 11.75 -10.30
C VAL A 125 -13.02 12.28 -9.58
N THR A 126 -12.70 11.67 -8.43
CA THR A 126 -11.49 12.01 -7.67
C THR A 126 -10.50 10.88 -7.81
N ILE A 127 -9.29 11.19 -8.26
CA ILE A 127 -8.18 10.25 -8.35
C ILE A 127 -7.14 10.69 -7.33
N LYS A 128 -6.67 9.76 -6.50
CA LYS A 128 -5.55 9.98 -5.58
C LYS A 128 -4.41 9.09 -6.02
N ALA A 129 -3.22 9.66 -6.19
CA ALA A 129 -2.01 8.92 -6.52
C ALA A 129 -0.88 9.29 -5.57
N ILE A 130 -0.15 8.29 -5.10
CA ILE A 130 1.05 8.43 -4.26
C ILE A 130 2.28 8.24 -5.14
N GLY A 131 3.27 9.11 -5.00
CA GLY A 131 4.52 9.15 -5.76
C GLY A 131 5.13 10.55 -5.70
N ASP A 132 6.18 10.82 -6.48
CA ASP A 132 6.75 12.17 -6.56
C ASP A 132 5.72 13.16 -7.13
N SER A 133 5.25 14.10 -6.30
CA SER A 133 4.08 14.93 -6.66
C SER A 133 4.33 15.81 -7.88
N ALA A 134 5.57 16.25 -8.10
CA ALA A 134 5.94 17.07 -9.24
C ALA A 134 5.95 16.25 -10.54
N THR A 135 6.56 15.06 -10.51
CA THR A 135 6.63 14.12 -11.65
C THR A 135 5.24 13.61 -12.03
N LEU A 136 4.42 13.25 -11.04
CA LEU A 136 3.03 12.86 -11.30
C LEU A 136 2.22 14.00 -11.92
N ALA A 137 2.36 15.23 -11.41
CA ALA A 137 1.62 16.37 -11.97
C ALA A 137 2.08 16.75 -13.38
N SER A 138 3.39 16.72 -13.65
CA SER A 138 3.95 17.08 -14.95
C SER A 138 3.59 16.05 -16.03
N SER A 139 3.60 14.75 -15.71
CA SER A 139 3.22 13.68 -16.65
C SER A 139 1.84 13.91 -17.27
N LEU A 140 0.85 14.28 -16.45
CA LEU A 140 -0.52 14.54 -16.89
C LEU A 140 -0.68 15.81 -17.75
N GLN A 141 0.28 16.72 -17.65
CA GLN A 141 0.31 18.01 -18.35
C GLN A 141 1.22 17.99 -19.60
N ILE A 142 1.78 16.83 -19.95
CA ILE A 142 2.55 16.69 -21.20
C ILE A 142 1.63 17.06 -22.38
N PRO A 143 2.10 17.92 -23.33
CA PRO A 143 1.30 18.30 -24.48
C PRO A 143 0.79 17.10 -25.28
N GLY A 144 -0.51 17.11 -25.60
CA GLY A 144 -1.21 16.00 -26.23
C GLY A 144 -1.59 14.86 -25.27
N GLY A 145 -1.33 15.01 -23.97
CA GLY A 145 -1.61 14.00 -22.95
C GLY A 145 -3.01 14.11 -22.34
N VAL A 146 -3.12 13.68 -21.07
CA VAL A 146 -4.39 13.52 -20.35
C VAL A 146 -5.17 14.84 -20.18
N VAL A 147 -4.50 15.93 -19.81
CA VAL A 147 -5.18 17.22 -19.60
C VAL A 147 -5.75 17.79 -20.90
N ASP A 148 -5.02 17.66 -22.00
CA ASP A 148 -5.45 18.13 -23.33
C ASP A 148 -6.59 17.27 -23.89
N THR A 149 -6.50 15.95 -23.71
CA THR A 149 -7.56 15.00 -24.07
C THR A 149 -8.83 15.27 -23.28
N ALA A 150 -8.70 15.47 -21.96
CA ALA A 150 -9.83 15.82 -21.09
C ALA A 150 -10.49 17.14 -21.53
N ALA A 151 -9.71 18.16 -21.88
CA ALA A 151 -10.25 19.42 -22.35
C ALA A 151 -11.05 19.26 -23.65
N THR A 152 -10.57 18.44 -24.58
CA THR A 152 -11.28 18.08 -25.82
C THR A 152 -12.62 17.39 -25.52
N ASP A 153 -12.63 16.53 -24.51
CA ASP A 153 -13.82 15.82 -24.02
C ASP A 153 -14.72 16.69 -23.12
N SER A 154 -14.48 18.00 -23.01
CA SER A 154 -15.21 18.91 -22.11
C SER A 154 -15.16 18.51 -20.62
N VAL A 155 -14.09 17.82 -20.22
CA VAL A 155 -13.78 17.44 -18.84
C VAL A 155 -12.82 18.45 -18.23
N LYS A 156 -13.24 19.07 -17.12
CA LYS A 156 -12.39 19.97 -16.34
C LYS A 156 -11.50 19.16 -15.39
N VAL A 157 -10.19 19.34 -15.49
CA VAL A 157 -9.20 18.67 -14.62
C VAL A 157 -8.57 19.68 -13.67
N ARG A 158 -8.54 19.34 -12.37
CA ARG A 158 -7.79 20.08 -11.35
C ARG A 158 -6.81 19.13 -10.67
N ILE A 159 -5.54 19.49 -10.64
CA ILE A 159 -4.47 18.70 -10.02
C ILE A 159 -3.97 19.46 -8.80
N ALA A 160 -3.97 18.82 -7.63
CA ALA A 160 -3.40 19.36 -6.41
C ALA A 160 -2.27 18.46 -5.90
N GLN A 161 -1.04 18.98 -5.95
CA GLN A 161 0.11 18.35 -5.31
C GLN A 161 -0.01 18.46 -3.79
N GLN A 162 0.31 17.38 -3.07
CA GLN A 162 0.24 17.35 -1.62
C GLN A 162 1.45 16.59 -1.05
N LYS A 163 1.94 17.06 0.10
CA LYS A 163 2.98 16.37 0.87
C LYS A 163 2.50 15.03 1.43
N VAL A 164 1.20 14.92 1.69
CA VAL A 164 0.56 13.71 2.22
C VAL A 164 -0.76 13.49 1.51
N VAL A 165 -0.82 12.43 0.71
CA VAL A 165 -2.02 11.84 0.15
C VAL A 165 -2.24 10.50 0.86
N VAL A 166 -3.49 10.23 1.25
CA VAL A 166 -3.87 8.96 1.86
C VAL A 166 -4.81 8.21 0.92
N VAL A 167 -4.37 7.01 0.51
CA VAL A 167 -5.15 6.05 -0.27
C VAL A 167 -5.68 5.00 0.70
N THR A 168 -6.92 5.19 1.14
CA THR A 168 -7.60 4.28 2.09
C THR A 168 -8.30 3.11 1.41
N ALA A 169 -8.53 3.19 0.10
CA ALA A 169 -9.16 2.11 -0.65
C ALA A 169 -8.22 0.90 -0.73
N VAL A 170 -8.78 -0.29 -0.53
CA VAL A 170 -8.05 -1.57 -0.58
C VAL A 170 -8.78 -2.60 -1.43
N VAL A 171 -8.03 -3.50 -2.03
CA VAL A 171 -8.55 -4.71 -2.66
C VAL A 171 -8.94 -5.69 -1.55
N PRO A 172 -10.19 -6.19 -1.53
CA PRO A 172 -10.57 -7.23 -0.58
C PRO A 172 -9.69 -8.47 -0.77
N LEU A 173 -9.19 -9.03 0.33
CA LEU A 173 -8.53 -10.33 0.26
C LEU A 173 -9.54 -11.37 -0.21
N LYS A 174 -9.21 -12.08 -1.28
CA LYS A 174 -9.96 -13.28 -1.66
C LYS A 174 -9.70 -14.29 -0.54
N SER A 175 -10.75 -14.72 0.16
CA SER A 175 -10.63 -15.78 1.17
C SER A 175 -9.92 -16.98 0.54
N ALA A 176 -8.88 -17.50 1.18
CA ALA A 176 -8.33 -18.80 0.81
C ALA A 176 -9.46 -19.82 1.04
N GLY A 177 -9.99 -20.36 -0.06
CA GLY A 177 -10.98 -21.44 -0.02
C GLY A 177 -10.35 -22.78 0.32
#